data_AF-A0A833DX19-F1
#
_entry.id   AF-A0A833DX19-F1
#
_cell.length_a   1.000
_cell.length_b   1.000
_cell.length_c   1.000
_cell.angle_alpha   90.00
_cell.angle_beta   90.00
_cell.angle_gamma   90.00
#
_symmetry.space_group_name_H-M   'P 1'
#
loop_
_entity.id
_entity.type
_entity.pdbx_description
1 polymer ?
#
loop_
_entity_poly.entity_id
_entity_poly.type
_entity_poly.pdbx_seq_one_letter_code
_entity_poly.pdbx_strand_id
1 'polypeptide(L)'
;MTLPGVEGNGVYVYNFEEKRWRLLRVDGEPFRVGELGPGFYIVYFDNLECSACKLQDEELMKAFSEFEKSLLEKLKSVAVVCDWFARRCRSEAAAKTYKLYDVHMSPTILVCRVDEGGEYCERLVGVKFARELYYYLHRIARRSRA
;
A
#
# COMPACT_ATOMS: atom_id res chain seq x y z
N MET A 1 -4.77 14.28 6.49
CA MET A 1 -4.45 14.84 5.15
C MET A 1 -4.76 13.75 4.11
N THR A 2 -5.20 14.05 2.87
CA THR A 2 -5.31 13.01 1.83
C THR A 2 -3.92 12.77 1.21
N LEU A 3 -3.61 11.53 0.83
CA LEU A 3 -2.39 11.16 0.11
C LEU A 3 -2.07 12.14 -1.06
N PRO A 4 -0.86 12.75 -1.13
CA PRO A 4 -0.52 13.74 -2.15
C PRO A 4 -0.61 13.19 -3.58
N GLY A 5 -1.44 13.81 -4.44
CA GLY A 5 -1.62 13.38 -5.83
C GLY A 5 -2.67 12.29 -6.04
N VAL A 6 -3.40 11.89 -5.00
CA VAL A 6 -4.60 11.06 -5.11
C VAL A 6 -5.82 11.97 -5.34
N GLU A 7 -6.51 11.76 -6.46
CA GLU A 7 -7.64 12.60 -6.90
C GLU A 7 -9.00 11.87 -6.83
N GLY A 8 -9.01 10.57 -6.50
CA GLY A 8 -10.23 9.78 -6.39
C GLY A 8 -9.95 8.29 -6.24
N ASN A 9 -10.95 7.49 -6.61
CA ASN A 9 -10.84 6.03 -6.57
C ASN A 9 -9.86 5.53 -7.63
N GLY A 10 -8.99 4.61 -7.26
CA GLY A 10 -7.97 4.09 -8.18
C GLY A 10 -6.89 3.27 -7.48
N VAL A 11 -6.02 2.67 -8.27
CA VAL A 11 -4.76 2.11 -7.81
C VAL A 11 -3.66 3.11 -8.12
N TYR A 12 -2.86 3.46 -7.13
CA TYR A 12 -1.80 4.45 -7.23
C TYR A 12 -0.47 3.84 -6.81
N VAL A 13 0.63 4.27 -7.44
CA VAL A 13 1.99 3.93 -7.04
C VAL A 13 2.69 5.21 -6.57
N TYR A 14 3.40 5.13 -5.45
CA TYR A 14 4.14 6.28 -4.94
C TYR A 14 5.43 6.48 -5.73
N ASN A 15 5.63 7.69 -6.25
CA ASN A 15 6.90 8.12 -6.82
C ASN A 15 7.73 8.81 -5.71
N PHE A 16 8.83 8.18 -5.30
CA PHE A 16 9.69 8.69 -4.22
C PHE A 16 10.50 9.94 -4.60
N GLU A 17 10.84 10.11 -5.88
CA GLU A 17 11.57 11.29 -6.36
C GLU A 17 10.69 12.53 -6.33
N GLU A 18 9.46 12.41 -6.82
CA GLU A 18 8.48 13.49 -6.88
C GLU A 18 7.66 13.65 -5.60
N LYS A 19 7.81 12.71 -4.65
CA LYS A 19 7.08 12.65 -3.37
C LYS A 19 5.56 12.74 -3.54
N ARG A 20 5.02 12.03 -4.53
CA ARG A 20 3.59 12.02 -4.85
C ARG A 20 3.13 10.66 -5.35
N TRP A 21 1.85 10.39 -5.15
CA TRP A 21 1.16 9.27 -5.74
C TRP A 21 0.88 9.55 -7.21
N ARG A 22 1.08 8.52 -8.04
CA ARG A 22 0.78 8.52 -9.47
C ARG A 22 -0.26 7.44 -9.74
N LEU A 23 -1.32 7.82 -10.44
CA LEU A 23 -2.37 6.90 -10.84
C LEU A 23 -1.76 5.80 -11.73
N LEU A 24 -1.90 4.55 -11.32
CA LEU A 24 -1.50 3.38 -12.10
C LEU A 24 -2.64 2.97 -13.02
N ARG A 25 -3.84 2.78 -12.46
CA ARG A 25 -5.04 2.39 -13.21
C ARG A 25 -6.32 2.66 -12.44
N VAL A 26 -7.38 2.97 -13.18
CA VAL A 26 -8.76 3.09 -12.66
C VAL A 26 -9.56 1.83 -12.99
N ASP A 27 -9.42 1.30 -14.20
CA ASP A 27 -10.23 0.18 -14.70
C ASP A 27 -9.39 -1.05 -15.06
N GLY A 28 -10.08 -2.17 -15.28
CA GLY A 28 -9.45 -3.43 -15.70
C GLY A 28 -9.14 -4.39 -14.56
N GLU A 29 -7.94 -4.96 -14.57
CA GLU A 29 -7.52 -6.01 -13.64
C GLU A 29 -7.16 -5.47 -12.24
N PRO A 30 -7.35 -6.26 -11.16
CA PRO A 30 -6.88 -5.90 -9.84
C PRO A 30 -5.36 -5.82 -9.79
N PHE A 31 -4.86 -5.00 -8.86
CA PHE A 31 -3.44 -4.96 -8.53
C PHE A 31 -3.00 -6.28 -7.90
N ARG A 32 -1.97 -6.91 -8.46
CA ARG A 32 -1.35 -8.11 -7.88
C ARG A 32 0.03 -7.78 -7.34
N VAL A 33 0.30 -8.12 -6.09
CA VAL A 33 1.64 -7.99 -5.51
C VAL A 33 2.63 -8.72 -6.42
N GLY A 34 3.76 -8.08 -6.72
CA GLY A 34 4.76 -8.59 -7.67
C GLY A 34 4.59 -8.14 -9.11
N GLU A 35 3.45 -7.54 -9.51
CA GLU A 35 3.28 -7.04 -10.89
C GLU A 35 4.23 -5.90 -11.26
N LEU A 36 4.80 -5.21 -10.26
CA LEU A 36 5.82 -4.17 -10.41
C LEU A 36 7.25 -4.72 -10.24
N GLY A 37 7.41 -6.04 -10.30
CA GLY A 37 8.69 -6.73 -10.17
C GLY A 37 9.08 -7.13 -8.74
N PRO A 38 10.24 -7.77 -8.54
CA PRO A 38 10.70 -8.22 -7.23
C PRO A 38 11.03 -7.04 -6.29
N GLY A 39 10.89 -7.24 -4.98
CA GLY A 39 11.23 -6.25 -3.96
C GLY A 39 10.27 -6.28 -2.76
N PHE A 40 10.26 -5.18 -2.02
CA PHE A 40 9.34 -5.00 -0.90
C PHE A 40 8.13 -4.21 -1.36
N TYR A 41 6.96 -4.54 -0.81
CA TYR A 41 5.71 -3.86 -1.10
C TYR A 41 5.05 -3.36 0.18
N ILE A 42 4.52 -2.16 0.12
CA ILE A 42 3.44 -1.70 1.00
C ILE A 42 2.21 -1.54 0.11
N VAL A 43 1.17 -2.32 0.34
CA VAL A 43 -0.13 -2.15 -0.31
C VAL A 43 -1.11 -1.62 0.73
N TYR A 44 -1.42 -0.34 0.64
CA TYR A 44 -2.31 0.36 1.55
C TYR A 44 -3.72 0.45 0.96
N PHE A 45 -4.71 -0.08 1.68
CA PHE A 45 -6.12 0.00 1.34
C PHE A 45 -6.73 1.21 2.05
N ASP A 46 -6.87 2.29 1.29
CA ASP A 46 -7.40 3.56 1.75
C ASP A 46 -8.89 3.68 1.46
N ASN A 47 -9.62 4.13 2.48
CA ASN A 47 -11.04 4.38 2.43
C ASN A 47 -11.27 5.86 2.71
N LEU A 48 -11.71 6.61 1.68
CA LEU A 48 -11.84 8.07 1.76
C LEU A 48 -12.86 8.55 2.81
N GLU A 49 -13.78 7.68 3.24
CA GLU A 49 -14.75 7.97 4.30
C GLU A 49 -14.30 7.50 5.70
N CYS A 50 -13.15 6.84 5.81
CA CYS A 50 -12.60 6.39 7.08
C CYS A 50 -11.78 7.51 7.75
N SER A 51 -12.20 7.94 8.95
CA SER A 51 -11.44 8.92 9.73
C SER A 51 -10.06 8.41 10.16
N ALA A 52 -9.94 7.12 10.49
CA ALA A 52 -8.67 6.51 10.87
C ALA A 52 -7.68 6.41 9.68
N CYS A 53 -8.19 6.30 8.44
CA CYS A 53 -7.35 6.35 7.25
C CYS A 53 -6.61 7.70 7.12
N LYS A 54 -7.25 8.82 7.49
CA LYS A 54 -6.58 10.14 7.47
C LYS A 54 -5.34 10.21 8.36
N LEU A 55 -5.35 9.52 9.50
CA LEU A 55 -4.18 9.39 10.37
C LEU A 55 -3.16 8.42 9.76
N GLN A 56 -3.63 7.34 9.14
CA GLN A 56 -2.75 6.40 8.47
C GLN A 56 -2.00 7.04 7.28
N ASP A 57 -2.64 7.92 6.51
CA ASP A 57 -2.01 8.68 5.43
C ASP A 57 -0.82 9.48 5.94
N GLU A 58 -0.98 10.17 7.07
CA GLU A 58 0.06 10.96 7.72
C GLU A 58 1.21 10.08 8.21
N GLU A 59 0.90 8.97 8.88
CA GLU A 59 1.91 8.02 9.36
C GLU A 59 2.67 7.33 8.21
N LEU A 60 2.01 7.07 7.08
CA LEU A 60 2.64 6.49 5.90
C LEU A 60 3.62 7.48 5.26
N MET A 61 3.21 8.75 5.12
CA MET A 61 4.10 9.80 4.59
C MET A 61 5.28 10.07 5.53
N LYS A 62 5.06 10.03 6.85
CA LYS A 62 6.13 10.11 7.85
C LYS A 62 7.10 8.95 7.72
N ALA A 63 6.60 7.72 7.56
CA ALA A 63 7.44 6.54 7.36
C ALA A 63 8.40 6.70 6.16
N PHE A 64 7.91 7.20 5.03
CA PHE A 64 8.75 7.42 3.84
C PHE A 64 9.83 8.48 4.05
N SER A 65 9.64 9.43 4.96
CA SER A 65 10.66 10.42 5.31
C SER A 65 11.73 9.88 6.29
N GLU A 66 11.41 8.82 7.03
CA GLU A 66 12.28 8.24 8.06
C GLU A 66 13.03 6.99 7.58
N PHE A 67 12.56 6.33 6.52
CA PHE A 67 13.18 5.11 6.00
C PHE A 67 14.55 5.37 5.35
N GLU A 68 15.43 4.40 5.50
CA GLU A 68 16.75 4.40 4.86
C GLU A 68 16.61 4.42 3.32
N LYS A 69 17.45 5.20 2.63
CA LYS A 69 17.42 5.32 1.17
C LYS A 69 17.50 3.96 0.46
N SER A 70 18.34 3.05 0.94
CA SER A 70 18.52 1.70 0.39
C SER A 70 17.26 0.83 0.48
N LEU A 71 16.41 1.06 1.48
CA LEU A 71 15.11 0.42 1.61
C LEU A 71 14.11 1.03 0.62
N LEU A 72 14.09 2.36 0.52
CA LEU A 72 13.20 3.10 -0.41
C LEU A 72 13.44 2.71 -1.87
N GLU A 73 14.70 2.53 -2.28
CA GLU A 73 15.06 2.09 -3.64
C GLU A 73 14.48 0.73 -4.03
N LYS A 74 14.16 -0.12 -3.04
CA LYS A 74 13.60 -1.47 -3.25
C LYS A 74 12.09 -1.53 -3.00
N LEU A 75 11.54 -0.51 -2.34
CA LEU A 75 10.15 -0.44 -1.89
C LEU A 75 9.22 0.01 -3.02
N LYS A 76 8.15 -0.76 -3.25
CA LYS A 76 7.02 -0.41 -4.08
C LYS A 76 5.85 -0.09 -3.15
N SER A 77 5.50 1.19 -3.06
CA SER A 77 4.34 1.60 -2.26
C SER A 77 3.14 1.81 -3.18
N VAL A 78 2.04 1.14 -2.86
CA VAL A 78 0.80 1.11 -3.64
C VAL A 78 -0.38 1.49 -2.76
N ALA A 79 -1.20 2.43 -3.19
CA ALA A 79 -2.44 2.81 -2.54
C ALA A 79 -3.61 2.34 -3.38
N VAL A 80 -4.54 1.63 -2.75
CA VAL A 80 -5.78 1.14 -3.34
C VAL A 80 -6.90 1.94 -2.71
N VAL A 81 -7.41 2.92 -3.45
CA VAL A 81 -8.28 3.98 -2.92
C VAL A 81 -9.71 3.73 -3.39
N CYS A 82 -10.64 3.66 -2.43
CA CYS A 82 -12.08 3.58 -2.66
C CYS A 82 -12.85 4.48 -1.68
N ASP A 83 -14.07 4.91 -2.02
CA ASP A 83 -14.91 5.71 -1.11
C ASP A 83 -15.43 4.88 0.08
N TRP A 84 -15.85 3.63 -0.15
CA TRP A 84 -16.24 2.69 0.91
C TRP A 84 -16.03 1.23 0.48
N PHE A 85 -14.81 0.74 0.70
CA PHE A 85 -14.37 -0.61 0.29
C PHE A 85 -14.73 -0.92 -1.18
N ALA A 86 -14.94 -2.19 -1.53
CA ALA A 86 -15.42 -2.58 -2.85
C ALA A 86 -16.91 -2.26 -3.13
N ARG A 87 -17.68 -1.82 -2.12
CA ARG A 87 -19.14 -1.59 -2.25
C ARG A 87 -19.47 -0.25 -2.92
N ARG A 88 -18.71 0.79 -2.59
CA ARG A 88 -18.80 2.10 -3.25
C ARG A 88 -17.42 2.50 -3.71
N CYS A 89 -17.07 2.06 -4.91
CA CYS A 89 -15.82 2.36 -5.55
C CYS A 89 -16.03 2.50 -7.05
N ARG A 90 -15.73 3.68 -7.58
CA ARG A 90 -15.86 4.01 -9.01
C ARG A 90 -14.74 3.42 -9.87
N SER A 91 -13.63 3.05 -9.25
CA SER A 91 -12.53 2.34 -9.92
C SER A 91 -12.79 0.84 -9.90
N GLU A 92 -12.93 0.25 -11.08
CA GLU A 92 -13.08 -1.20 -11.22
C GLU A 92 -11.84 -1.95 -10.70
N ALA A 93 -10.65 -1.46 -11.04
CA ALA A 93 -9.39 -2.06 -10.62
C ALA A 93 -9.25 -2.04 -9.08
N ALA A 94 -9.51 -0.91 -8.43
CA ALA A 94 -9.44 -0.81 -6.98
C ALA A 94 -10.50 -1.69 -6.29
N ALA A 95 -11.75 -1.69 -6.79
CA ALA A 95 -12.81 -2.53 -6.25
C ALA A 95 -12.47 -4.04 -6.35
N LYS A 96 -11.95 -4.49 -7.50
CA LYS A 96 -11.47 -5.86 -7.67
C LYS A 96 -10.28 -6.16 -6.77
N THR A 97 -9.40 -5.19 -6.53
CA THR A 97 -8.24 -5.35 -5.64
C THR A 97 -8.69 -5.55 -4.19
N TYR A 98 -9.63 -4.73 -3.69
CA TYR A 98 -10.27 -4.93 -2.38
C TYR A 98 -10.88 -6.34 -2.23
N LYS A 99 -11.54 -6.85 -3.28
CA LYS A 99 -12.10 -8.21 -3.31
C LYS A 99 -11.02 -9.29 -3.34
N LEU A 100 -9.99 -9.12 -4.18
CA LEU A 100 -8.90 -10.08 -4.34
C LEU A 100 -8.19 -10.36 -3.00
N TYR A 101 -7.93 -9.32 -2.22
CA TYR A 101 -7.29 -9.45 -0.91
C TYR A 101 -8.28 -9.54 0.25
N ASP A 102 -9.57 -9.71 0.00
CA ASP A 102 -10.59 -9.90 1.04
C ASP A 102 -10.50 -8.83 2.16
N VAL A 103 -10.47 -7.56 1.76
CA VAL A 103 -10.32 -6.41 2.69
C VAL A 103 -11.69 -5.85 3.06
N HIS A 104 -12.07 -6.05 4.32
CA HIS A 104 -13.34 -5.59 4.90
C HIS A 104 -13.17 -4.61 6.08
N MET A 105 -11.93 -4.23 6.38
CA MET A 105 -11.59 -3.32 7.49
C MET A 105 -10.58 -2.27 7.03
N SER A 106 -10.70 -1.04 7.52
CA SER A 106 -9.80 0.07 7.17
C SER A 106 -9.27 0.76 8.44
N PRO A 107 -8.02 1.25 8.42
CA PRO A 107 -7.02 1.01 7.38
C PRO A 107 -6.54 -0.45 7.39
N THR A 108 -6.21 -0.97 6.21
CA THR A 108 -5.51 -2.25 6.06
C THR A 108 -4.26 -2.03 5.23
N ILE A 109 -3.15 -2.61 5.65
CA ILE A 109 -1.88 -2.57 4.93
C ILE A 109 -1.38 -3.99 4.74
N LEU A 110 -0.95 -4.33 3.53
CA LEU A 110 -0.15 -5.52 3.27
C LEU A 110 1.32 -5.11 3.19
N VAL A 111 2.16 -5.77 3.97
CA VAL A 111 3.61 -5.62 3.89
C VAL A 111 4.16 -6.91 3.32
N CYS A 112 4.70 -6.83 2.11
CA CYS A 112 5.08 -8.02 1.34
C CYS A 112 6.53 -7.99 0.85
N ARG A 113 7.07 -9.18 0.64
CA ARG A 113 8.32 -9.44 -0.07
C ARG A 113 8.00 -10.31 -1.29
N VAL A 114 8.57 -9.93 -2.43
CA VAL A 114 8.50 -10.70 -3.68
C VAL A 114 9.92 -10.94 -4.17
N ASP A 115 10.28 -12.21 -4.37
CA ASP A 115 11.53 -12.64 -4.99
C ASP A 115 11.36 -13.99 -5.68
N GLU A 116 12.47 -14.63 -6.07
CA GLU A 116 12.49 -15.94 -6.73
C GLU A 116 11.80 -17.03 -5.91
N GLY A 117 11.76 -16.90 -4.57
CA GLY A 117 11.06 -17.81 -3.67
C GLY A 117 9.54 -17.58 -3.60
N GLY A 118 9.02 -16.59 -4.31
CA GLY A 118 7.60 -16.26 -4.38
C GLY A 118 7.22 -15.02 -3.56
N GLU A 119 5.94 -14.95 -3.22
CA GLU A 119 5.33 -13.84 -2.47
C GLU A 119 5.12 -14.24 -1.01
N TYR A 120 5.56 -13.38 -0.09
CA TYR A 120 5.23 -13.48 1.33
C TYR A 120 4.66 -12.14 1.80
N CYS A 121 3.44 -12.16 2.33
CA CYS A 121 2.73 -10.97 2.80
C CYS A 121 2.27 -11.11 4.25
N GLU A 122 2.31 -9.99 4.97
CA GLU A 122 1.71 -9.85 6.29
C GLU A 122 0.62 -8.78 6.25
N ARG A 123 -0.57 -9.13 6.74
CA ARG A 123 -1.72 -8.22 6.82
C ARG A 123 -1.72 -7.48 8.15
N LEU A 124 -1.75 -6.16 8.08
CA LEU A 124 -1.80 -5.26 9.22
C LEU A 124 -3.15 -4.54 9.21
N VAL A 125 -3.96 -4.75 10.25
CA VAL A 125 -5.28 -4.10 10.40
C VAL A 125 -5.21 -3.00 11.44
N GLY A 126 -5.89 -1.89 11.18
CA GLY A 126 -5.90 -0.70 12.02
C GLY A 126 -4.64 0.14 11.83
N VAL A 127 -4.63 1.33 12.43
CA VAL A 127 -3.54 2.31 12.26
C VAL A 127 -2.20 1.68 12.64
N LYS A 128 -1.19 1.93 11.81
CA LYS A 128 0.22 1.56 12.01
C LYS A 128 1.06 2.82 11.91
N PHE A 129 1.75 3.12 13.01
CA PHE A 129 2.68 4.22 13.07
C PHE A 129 3.93 3.95 12.23
N ALA A 130 4.64 5.00 11.84
CA ALA A 130 5.85 4.91 11.00
C ALA A 130 6.86 3.85 11.50
N ARG A 131 7.11 3.82 12.81
CA ARG A 131 8.00 2.84 13.47
C ARG A 131 7.53 1.39 13.32
N GLU A 132 6.23 1.15 13.29
CA GLU A 132 5.67 -0.19 13.11
C GLU A 132 5.86 -0.64 11.66
N LEU A 133 5.58 0.24 10.70
CA LEU A 133 5.81 -0.05 9.27
C LEU A 133 7.29 -0.37 9.02
N TYR A 134 8.21 0.38 9.63
CA TYR A 134 9.63 0.08 9.62
C TYR A 134 9.93 -1.32 10.18
N TYR A 135 9.39 -1.64 11.36
CA TYR A 135 9.55 -2.95 11.99
C TYR A 135 9.10 -4.09 11.08
N TYR A 136 7.92 -3.98 10.48
CA TYR A 136 7.38 -5.02 9.60
C TYR A 136 8.23 -5.20 8.35
N LEU A 137 8.66 -4.10 7.69
CA LEU A 137 9.56 -4.18 6.54
C LEU A 137 10.88 -4.88 6.87
N HIS A 138 11.52 -4.52 7.99
CA HIS A 138 12.76 -5.20 8.41
C HIS A 138 12.54 -6.65 8.83
N ARG A 139 11.38 -6.98 9.40
CA ARG A 139 11.03 -8.35 9.76
C ARG A 139 10.90 -9.22 8.52
N ILE A 140 10.15 -8.78 7.51
CA ILE A 140 9.99 -9.54 6.27
C ILE A 140 11.30 -9.63 5.48
N ALA A 141 12.15 -8.60 5.55
CA ALA A 141 13.47 -8.60 4.92
C ALA A 141 14.44 -9.61 5.56
N ARG A 142 14.32 -9.91 6.87
CA ARG A 142 15.19 -10.87 7.57
C ARG A 142 14.74 -12.32 7.39
N ARG A 143 13.45 -12.57 7.15
CA ARG A 143 12.93 -13.92 6.89
C ARG A 143 13.39 -14.53 5.56
N SER A 144 14.12 -13.78 4.73
CA SER A 144 14.72 -14.25 3.47
C SER A 144 16.05 -15.00 3.62
N ARG A 145 16.56 -15.18 4.85
CA ARG A 145 17.86 -15.84 5.12
C ARG A 145 17.74 -17.18 5.86
N ALA A 146 16.58 -17.81 5.86
CA ALA A 146 16.37 -19.12 6.46
C ALA A 146 16.11 -20.18 5.40
#